data_AF-A0A971TZ54-F1
#
_entry.id   AF-A0A971TZ54-F1
#
_cell.length_a   1.000
_cell.length_b   1.000
_cell.length_c   1.000
_cell.angle_alpha   90.00
_cell.angle_beta   90.00
_cell.angle_gamma   90.00
#
_symmetry.space_group_name_H-M   'P 1'
#
loop_
_entity.id
_entity.type
_entity.pdbx_description
1 polymer ?
#
loop_
_entity_poly.entity_id
_entity_poly.type
_entity_poly.pdbx_seq_one_letter_code
_entity_poly.pdbx_strand_id
1 'polypeptide(L)'
;MDDKVNHTEEEIRERYRKAIESSLQKAPVRTGERIYLTDLWAVTSIPEEIIIEILSSCEVKLPEEVRCIVDDRRKKKRVLYGEKESNEQGGDPKQPRIRKVQGEDS
;
A
#
# COMPACT_ATOMS: atom_id res chain seq x y z
N MET A 1 24.15 35.55 8.13
CA MET A 1 23.84 35.03 6.80
C MET A 1 22.64 34.13 6.96
N ASP A 2 21.48 34.56 6.47
CA ASP A 2 20.31 33.71 6.36
C ASP A 2 20.46 32.90 5.08
N ASP A 3 21.15 31.76 5.18
CA ASP A 3 21.18 30.78 4.10
C ASP A 3 19.73 30.30 3.89
N LYS A 4 19.04 30.90 2.92
CA LYS A 4 17.78 30.37 2.38
C LYS A 4 18.13 29.03 1.75
N VAL A 5 18.00 27.97 2.54
CA VAL A 5 18.12 26.61 2.04
C VAL A 5 16.92 26.36 1.12
N ASN A 6 17.10 26.65 -0.17
CA ASN A 6 16.16 26.22 -1.20
C ASN A 6 16.32 24.69 -1.34
N HIS A 7 15.64 23.95 -0.47
CA HIS A 7 15.46 22.53 -0.71
C HIS A 7 14.66 22.35 -1.99
N THR A 8 15.21 21.58 -2.92
CA THR A 8 14.48 21.17 -4.12
C THR A 8 13.31 20.27 -3.73
N GLU A 9 12.23 20.26 -4.52
CA GLU A 9 11.06 19.41 -4.23
C GLU A 9 11.43 17.93 -4.10
N GLU A 10 12.44 17.48 -4.85
CA GLU A 10 12.99 16.13 -4.77
C GLU A 10 13.65 15.83 -3.42
N GLU A 11 14.47 16.75 -2.88
CA GLU A 11 15.09 16.58 -1.56
C GLU A 11 14.05 16.54 -0.43
N ILE A 12 13.01 17.36 -0.53
CA ILE A 12 11.90 17.38 0.43
C ILE A 12 11.16 16.04 0.39
N ARG A 13 10.86 15.54 -0.80
CA ARG A 13 10.22 14.21 -0.99
C ARG A 13 11.09 13.09 -0.45
N GLU A 14 12.40 13.11 -0.71
CA GLU A 14 13.30 12.09 -0.18
C GLU A 14 13.36 12.12 1.35
N ARG A 15 13.37 13.31 1.96
CA ARG A 15 13.30 13.46 3.42
C ARG A 15 12.02 12.85 3.98
N TYR A 16 10.87 13.12 3.36
CA TYR A 16 9.60 12.52 3.78
C TYR A 16 9.59 11.01 3.60
N ARG A 17 10.11 10.50 2.47
CA ARG A 17 10.26 9.06 2.24
C ARG A 17 11.06 8.39 3.36
N LYS A 18 12.23 8.93 3.71
CA LYS A 18 13.07 8.41 4.80
C LYS A 18 12.35 8.48 6.16
N ALA A 19 11.60 9.55 6.41
CA ALA A 19 10.81 9.68 7.64
C ALA A 19 9.70 8.62 7.70
N ILE A 20 9.00 8.37 6.58
CA ILE A 20 7.98 7.33 6.48
C ILE A 20 8.60 5.94 6.68
N GLU A 21 9.71 5.62 6.01
CA GLU A 21 10.41 4.35 6.19
C GLU A 21 10.85 4.13 7.65
N SER A 22 11.39 5.17 8.30
CA SER A 22 11.73 5.10 9.72
C SER A 22 10.51 4.91 10.61
N SER A 23 9.37 5.51 10.24
CA SER A 23 8.14 5.36 11.00
C SER A 23 7.50 3.99 10.84
N LEU A 24 7.66 3.33 9.69
CA LEU A 24 7.15 1.97 9.50
C LEU A 24 7.77 0.97 10.48
N GLN A 25 9.03 1.20 10.88
CA GLN A 25 9.73 0.39 11.89
C GLN A 25 9.27 0.67 13.33
N LYS A 26 8.64 1.83 13.56
CA LYS A 26 8.22 2.29 14.90
C LYS A 26 6.71 2.21 15.10
N ALA A 27 5.96 2.21 14.01
CA ALA A 27 4.52 2.23 14.02
C ALA A 27 3.98 0.88 14.53
N PRO A 28 2.88 0.89 15.29
CA PRO A 28 2.27 -0.34 15.78
C PRO A 28 1.72 -1.16 14.61
N VAL A 29 2.18 -2.41 14.49
CA VAL A 29 1.60 -3.38 13.56
C VAL A 29 0.25 -3.84 14.10
N ARG A 30 -0.82 -3.57 13.35
CA ARG A 30 -2.19 -3.95 13.69
C ARG A 30 -2.50 -5.35 13.15
N THR A 31 -3.67 -5.88 13.53
CA THR A 31 -4.15 -7.19 13.09
C THR A 31 -4.12 -7.34 11.57
N GLY A 32 -3.59 -8.48 11.11
CA GLY A 32 -3.41 -8.78 9.69
C GLY A 32 -2.18 -8.13 9.06
N GLU A 33 -1.15 -7.84 9.88
CA GLU A 33 0.15 -7.31 9.40
C GLU A 33 -0.01 -5.96 8.69
N ARG A 34 -0.90 -5.09 9.23
CA ARG A 34 -1.26 -3.82 8.61
C ARG A 34 -0.84 -2.65 9.47
N ILE A 35 -0.38 -1.58 8.84
CA ILE A 35 -0.16 -0.29 9.51
C ILE A 35 -1.26 0.68 9.09
N TYR A 36 -1.79 1.45 10.04
CA TYR A 36 -2.82 2.45 9.73
C TYR A 36 -2.18 3.78 9.36
N LEU A 37 -2.84 4.51 8.46
CA LEU A 37 -2.41 5.85 8.06
C LEU A 37 -2.33 6.79 9.27
N THR A 38 -3.31 6.72 10.18
CA THR A 38 -3.32 7.53 11.40
C THR A 38 -2.15 7.20 12.33
N ASP A 39 -1.71 5.94 12.37
CA ASP A 39 -0.52 5.53 13.14
C ASP A 39 0.76 6.16 12.55
N LEU A 40 0.90 6.18 11.22
CA LEU A 40 2.03 6.85 10.55
C LEU A 40 2.01 8.36 10.80
N TRP A 41 0.85 9.00 10.73
CA TRP A 41 0.70 10.41 11.08
C TRP A 41 1.09 10.68 12.53
N ALA A 42 0.67 9.86 13.48
CA ALA A 42 1.02 10.00 14.89
C ALA A 42 2.53 9.87 15.15
N VAL A 43 3.22 8.98 14.41
CA VAL A 43 4.66 8.75 14.57
C VAL A 43 5.50 9.82 13.86
N THR A 44 5.10 10.22 12.65
CA THR A 44 5.89 11.14 11.81
C THR A 44 5.55 12.60 12.01
N SER A 45 4.35 12.90 12.52
CA SER A 45 3.73 14.24 12.46
C SER A 45 3.62 14.83 11.05
N ILE A 46 3.76 13.99 10.00
CA ILE A 46 3.60 14.40 8.61
C ILE A 46 2.12 14.35 8.26
N PRO A 47 1.55 15.40 7.64
CA PRO A 47 0.16 15.39 7.17
C PRO A 47 -0.17 14.13 6.37
N GLU A 48 -1.31 13.54 6.66
CA GLU A 48 -1.78 12.29 6.06
C GLU A 48 -1.83 12.36 4.53
N GLU A 49 -2.24 13.50 3.97
CA GLU A 49 -2.28 13.73 2.52
C GLU A 49 -0.88 13.65 1.90
N ILE A 50 0.15 14.14 2.60
CA ILE A 50 1.55 14.03 2.17
C ILE A 50 2.01 12.58 2.26
N ILE A 51 1.64 11.86 3.33
CA ILE A 51 1.97 10.43 3.44
C ILE A 51 1.35 9.66 2.26
N ILE A 52 0.09 9.92 1.93
CA ILE A 52 -0.60 9.31 0.77
C ILE A 52 0.13 9.66 -0.53
N GLU A 53 0.50 10.92 -0.74
CA GLU A 53 1.24 11.36 -1.93
C GLU A 53 2.58 10.60 -2.05
N ILE A 54 3.36 10.53 -0.98
CA ILE A 54 4.66 9.86 -0.98
C ILE A 54 4.49 8.36 -1.21
N LEU A 55 3.54 7.70 -0.54
CA LEU A 55 3.26 6.28 -0.78
C LEU A 55 2.78 6.00 -2.21
N SER A 56 2.10 6.96 -2.86
CA SER A 56 1.62 6.81 -4.24
C SER A 56 2.72 7.10 -5.27
N SER A 57 3.68 7.96 -4.93
CA SER A 57 4.69 8.48 -5.86
C SER A 57 6.07 7.84 -5.67
N CYS A 58 6.33 7.24 -4.52
CA CYS A 58 7.61 6.67 -4.15
C CYS A 58 7.45 5.24 -3.64
N GLU A 59 8.40 4.39 -4.02
CA GLU A 59 8.49 3.06 -3.46
C GLU A 59 9.10 3.14 -2.04
N VAL A 60 8.36 2.72 -1.02
CA VAL A 60 8.86 2.58 0.35
C VAL A 60 9.08 1.11 0.69
N LYS A 61 10.15 0.83 1.45
CA LYS A 61 10.40 -0.52 1.95
C LYS A 61 9.55 -0.80 3.18
N LEU A 62 8.66 -1.77 3.05
CA LEU A 62 7.90 -2.27 4.19
C LEU A 62 8.78 -3.23 5.04
N PRO A 63 8.66 -3.19 6.37
CA PRO A 63 9.19 -4.24 7.25
C PRO A 63 8.58 -5.61 6.91
N GLU A 64 9.28 -6.71 7.20
CA GLU A 64 8.82 -8.08 6.91
C GLU A 64 7.50 -8.41 7.63
N GLU A 65 7.28 -7.85 8.81
CA GLU A 65 6.07 -8.02 9.62
C GLU A 65 4.88 -7.18 9.10
N VAL A 66 5.07 -6.37 8.06
CA VAL A 66 4.07 -5.45 7.53
C VAL A 66 3.79 -5.77 6.07
N ARG A 67 2.57 -6.23 5.84
CA ARG A 67 2.08 -6.59 4.51
C ARG A 67 1.51 -5.40 3.74
N CYS A 68 0.82 -4.49 4.42
CA CYS A 68 0.21 -3.33 3.78
C CYS A 68 -0.06 -2.15 4.71
N ILE A 69 -0.22 -0.97 4.10
CA ILE A 69 -0.64 0.27 4.76
C ILE A 69 -2.09 0.54 4.37
N VAL A 70 -2.95 0.86 5.34
CA VAL A 70 -4.38 1.09 5.12
C VAL A 70 -4.83 2.47 5.58
N ASP A 71 -5.73 3.10 4.81
CA ASP A 71 -6.48 4.28 5.20
C ASP A 71 -7.61 3.87 6.14
N ASP A 72 -7.47 4.19 7.43
CA ASP A 72 -8.44 3.93 8.48
C ASP A 72 -9.38 5.12 8.77
N ARG A 73 -9.19 6.26 8.11
CA ARG A 73 -10.04 7.46 8.28
C ARG A 73 -11.46 7.23 7.74
N ARG A 74 -11.63 6.25 6.85
CA ARG A 74 -12.91 5.91 6.22
C ARG A 74 -13.52 4.66 6.86
N LYS A 75 -14.86 4.63 6.93
CA LYS A 75 -15.61 3.43 7.39
C LYS A 75 -15.21 2.16 6.63
N LYS A 76 -14.88 2.27 5.34
CA LYS A 76 -14.29 1.20 4.54
C LYS A 76 -12.78 1.42 4.48
N LYS A 77 -12.02 0.60 5.21
CA LYS A 77 -10.56 0.63 5.17
C LYS A 77 -10.07 0.30 3.77
N ARG A 78 -9.20 1.12 3.20
CA ARG A 78 -8.64 0.93 1.85
C ARG A 78 -7.13 0.72 1.95
N VAL A 79 -6.60 -0.23 1.20
CA VAL A 79 -5.15 -0.40 1.06
C VAL A 79 -4.59 0.77 0.25
N LEU A 80 -3.63 1.49 0.85
CA LEU A 80 -2.90 2.58 0.23
C LEU A 80 -1.61 2.07 -0.44
N TYR A 81 -0.92 1.14 0.22
CA TYR A 81 0.38 0.66 -0.21
C TYR A 81 0.62 -0.78 0.26
N GLY A 82 1.43 -1.55 -0.48
CA GLY A 82 1.75 -2.95 -0.19
C GLY A 82 0.86 -3.95 -0.92
N GLU A 83 0.93 -5.21 -0.51
CA GLU A 83 0.13 -6.27 -1.12
C GLU A 83 -1.36 -6.00 -0.86
N LYS A 84 -2.12 -5.80 -1.95
CA LYS A 84 -3.56 -5.95 -1.86
C LYS A 84 -3.83 -7.41 -1.54
N GLU A 85 -4.55 -7.65 -0.45
CA GLU A 85 -5.20 -8.92 -0.22
C GLU A 85 -6.10 -9.18 -1.45
N SER A 86 -5.57 -9.95 -2.40
CA SER A 86 -6.34 -10.51 -3.49
C SER A 86 -7.31 -11.48 -2.84
N ASN A 87 -8.49 -10.97 -2.48
CA ASN A 87 -9.64 -11.82 -2.31
C ASN A 87 -9.89 -12.44 -3.69
N GLU A 88 -9.31 -13.60 -3.95
CA GLU A 88 -9.59 -14.44 -5.11
C GLU A 88 -11.04 -14.91 -5.00
N GLN A 89 -11.97 -14.05 -5.37
CA GLN A 89 -13.24 -14.44 -5.94
C GLN A 89 -13.25 -13.98 -7.39
N GLY A 90 -13.03 -14.93 -8.29
CA GLY A 90 -13.25 -14.75 -9.73
C GLY A 90 -12.06 -15.14 -10.58
N GLY A 91 -11.81 -16.45 -10.69
CA GLY A 91 -10.73 -16.95 -11.54
C GLY A 91 -10.75 -18.46 -11.76
N ASP A 92 -11.91 -19.10 -11.85
CA ASP A 92 -11.97 -20.34 -12.62
C ASP A 92 -11.80 -19.94 -14.10
N PRO A 93 -10.70 -20.27 -14.80
CA PRO A 93 -10.79 -20.44 -16.23
C PRO A 93 -11.64 -21.70 -16.44
N LYS A 94 -12.98 -21.55 -16.45
CA LYS A 94 -13.86 -22.55 -17.05
C LYS A 94 -13.45 -22.65 -18.50
N GLN A 95 -12.56 -23.59 -18.77
CA GLN A 95 -12.26 -24.09 -20.10
C GLN A 95 -13.58 -24.29 -20.83
N PRO A 96 -13.72 -23.85 -22.08
CA PRO A 96 -14.90 -24.20 -22.86
C PRO A 96 -14.91 -25.72 -23.00
N ARG A 97 -15.82 -26.39 -22.27
CA ARG A 97 -16.19 -27.79 -22.50
C ARG A 97 -16.81 -27.85 -23.89
N ILE A 98 -15.99 -28.04 -24.91
CA ILE A 98 -16.45 -28.53 -26.20
C ILE A 98 -17.02 -29.92 -25.93
N ARG A 99 -18.34 -30.02 -25.89
CA ARG A 99 -19.06 -31.30 -25.92
C ARG A 99 -18.83 -31.90 -27.31
N LYS A 100 -17.85 -32.79 -27.46
CA LYS A 100 -17.91 -33.81 -28.51
C LYS A 100 -18.98 -34.81 -28.07
N VAL A 101 -20.19 -34.64 -28.61
CA VAL A 101 -21.20 -35.69 -28.59
C VAL A 101 -20.68 -36.85 -29.42
N GLN A 102 -20.81 -38.04 -28.85
CA GLN A 102 -20.28 -39.29 -29.35
C GLN A 102 -21.43 -40.03 -30.05
N GLY A 103 -21.19 -40.39 -31.32
CA GLY A 103 -21.85 -41.50 -32.03
C GLY A 103 -23.27 -41.25 -32.53
N GLU A 104 -23.51 -41.57 -33.79
CA GLU A 104 -24.60 -42.47 -34.17
C GLU A 104 -24.29 -43.12 -35.52
N ASP A 105 -24.47 -44.44 -35.53
CA ASP A 105 -24.42 -45.39 -36.64
C ASP A 105 -25.16 -44.92 -37.90
N SER A 106 -24.62 -45.29 -39.07
CA SER A 106 -25.38 -45.78 -40.24
C SER A 106 -24.47 -46.61 -41.14
#